data_AF-F9EN21-F1
#
_entry.id   AF-F9EN21-F1
#
_cell.length_a   1.000
_cell.length_b   1.000
_cell.length_c   1.000
_cell.angle_alpha   90.00
_cell.angle_beta   90.00
_cell.angle_gamma   90.00
#
_symmetry.space_group_name_H-M   'P 1'
#
loop_
_entity.id
_entity.type
_entity.pdbx_description
1 polymer ?
#
loop_
_entity_poly.entity_id
_entity_poly.type
_entity_poly.pdbx_seq_one_letter_code
_entity_poly.pdbx_strand_id
1 'polypeptide(L)'
;MAASLTSEHAKKCFNNLTKLCSKKNNFIDGVLTRGKVSKDLQEKFTKFPLNIIHKFVPNMKEIILEADSHPNETDFLLVKDFIDKNFNS
;
A
#
# COMPACT_ATOMS: atom_id res chain seq x y z
N MET A 1 0.27 6.75 9.54
CA MET A 1 -0.81 7.66 9.12
C MET A 1 -0.89 7.60 7.61
N ALA A 2 -1.99 7.09 7.05
CA ALA A 2 -2.23 7.18 5.62
C ALA A 2 -2.31 8.66 5.21
N ALA A 3 -1.70 9.03 4.09
CA ALA A 3 -1.76 10.40 3.59
C ALA A 3 -3.23 10.79 3.36
N SER A 4 -3.63 11.98 3.81
CA SER A 4 -4.96 12.53 3.51
C SER A 4 -5.21 12.48 2.00
N LEU A 5 -6.43 12.07 1.60
CA LEU A 5 -6.88 12.03 0.20
C LEU A 5 -6.75 13.40 -0.50
N THR A 6 -6.72 14.49 0.27
CA THR A 6 -6.58 15.85 -0.26
C THR A 6 -5.13 16.34 -0.39
N SER A 7 -4.15 15.55 0.07
CA SER A 7 -2.74 15.94 0.04
C SER A 7 -2.19 16.00 -1.40
N GLU A 8 -1.21 16.88 -1.64
CA GLU A 8 -0.51 16.92 -2.94
C GLU A 8 0.11 15.58 -3.31
N HIS A 9 0.63 14.85 -2.31
CA HIS A 9 1.18 13.51 -2.52
C HIS A 9 0.11 12.55 -3.05
N ALA A 10 -1.08 12.52 -2.44
CA ALA A 10 -2.20 11.69 -2.90
C ALA A 10 -2.61 12.06 -4.34
N LYS A 11 -2.73 13.36 -4.66
CA LYS A 11 -3.03 13.83 -6.03
C LYS A 11 -1.97 13.39 -7.04
N LYS A 12 -0.69 13.47 -6.68
CA LYS A 12 0.43 13.06 -7.55
C LYS A 12 0.43 11.55 -7.80
N CYS A 13 0.19 10.75 -6.76
CA CYS A 13 0.05 9.30 -6.89
C CYS A 13 -1.13 8.94 -7.80
N PHE A 14 -2.29 9.59 -7.60
CA PHE A 14 -3.46 9.37 -8.45
C PHE A 14 -3.17 9.68 -9.93
N ASN A 15 -2.60 10.86 -10.22
CA ASN A 15 -2.25 11.25 -11.58
C ASN A 15 -1.26 10.29 -12.26
N ASN A 16 -0.27 9.80 -11.51
CA ASN A 16 0.68 8.83 -12.05
C ASN A 16 0.02 7.49 -12.34
N LEU A 17 -0.88 7.03 -11.47
CA LEU A 17 -1.66 5.81 -11.65
C LEU A 17 -2.58 5.93 -12.87
N THR A 18 -3.31 7.05 -13.02
CA THR A 18 -4.15 7.33 -14.18
C THR A 18 -3.35 7.30 -15.49
N LYS A 19 -2.16 7.92 -15.51
CA LYS A 19 -1.27 7.89 -16.68
C LYS A 19 -0.80 6.48 -17.02
N LEU A 20 -0.46 5.67 -16.02
CA LEU A 20 -0.11 4.26 -16.19
C LEU A 20 -1.27 3.47 -16.80
N CYS A 21 -2.50 3.66 -16.29
CA CYS A 21 -3.69 3.00 -16.81
C CYS A 21 -4.07 3.43 -18.23
N SER A 22 -3.77 4.68 -18.62
CA SER A 22 -4.05 5.19 -19.96
C SER A 22 -3.16 4.62 -21.07
N LYS A 23 -1.98 4.04 -20.73
CA LYS A 23 -1.05 3.45 -21.70
C LYS A 23 -1.33 1.96 -21.83
N LYS A 24 -2.23 1.56 -22.75
CA LYS A 24 -2.47 0.16 -23.16
C LYS A 24 -2.26 -0.83 -22.01
N ASN A 25 -2.93 -0.55 -20.89
CA ASN A 25 -2.67 -1.27 -19.65
C ASN A 25 -3.43 -2.59 -19.71
N ASN A 26 -2.71 -3.70 -19.64
CA ASN A 26 -3.32 -5.04 -19.56
C ASN A 26 -3.81 -5.35 -18.14
N PHE A 27 -3.67 -4.41 -17.21
CA PHE A 27 -4.24 -4.50 -15.88
C PHE A 27 -5.74 -4.22 -15.95
N ILE A 28 -6.52 -5.29 -16.06
CA ILE A 28 -7.98 -5.23 -16.12
C ILE A 28 -8.55 -4.88 -14.74
N ASP A 29 -8.01 -5.50 -13.69
CA ASP A 29 -8.31 -5.19 -12.29
C ASP A 29 -7.24 -5.81 -11.37
N GLY A 30 -7.17 -5.36 -10.12
CA GLY A 30 -6.38 -6.04 -9.11
C GLY A 30 -6.46 -5.40 -7.74
N VAL A 31 -6.36 -6.25 -6.72
CA VAL A 31 -6.48 -5.86 -5.32
C VAL A 31 -5.10 -5.78 -4.70
N LEU A 32 -4.80 -4.65 -4.05
CA LEU A 32 -3.60 -4.50 -3.23
C LEU A 32 -3.92 -4.93 -1.80
N THR A 33 -3.31 -6.04 -1.38
CA THR A 33 -3.36 -6.49 0.00
C THR A 33 -2.12 -6.07 0.75
N ARG A 34 -2.22 -6.05 2.09
CA ARG A 34 -1.06 -5.86 2.93
C ARG A 34 -0.09 -7.02 2.71
N GLY A 35 1.19 -6.69 2.61
CA GLY A 35 2.24 -7.68 2.47
C GLY A 35 3.52 -7.25 3.15
N LYS A 36 4.44 -8.20 3.24
CA LYS A 36 5.78 -8.00 3.75
C LYS A 36 6.46 -6.78 3.13
N VAL A 37 7.01 -5.93 4.00
CA VAL A 37 7.81 -4.77 3.58
C VAL A 37 9.17 -5.28 3.07
N SER A 38 9.57 -4.90 1.86
CA SER A 38 10.83 -5.34 1.27
C SER A 38 12.04 -4.90 2.08
N LYS A 39 13.08 -5.75 2.15
CA LYS A 39 14.30 -5.47 2.93
C LYS A 39 15.00 -4.18 2.47
N ASP A 40 15.04 -3.94 1.16
CA ASP A 40 15.63 -2.71 0.61
C ASP A 40 14.91 -1.44 1.07
N LEU A 41 13.58 -1.52 1.23
CA LEU A 41 12.76 -0.42 1.70
C LEU A 41 12.95 -0.21 3.21
N GLN A 42 13.06 -1.30 3.98
CA GLN A 42 13.44 -1.24 5.40
C GLN A 42 14.80 -0.57 5.60
N GLU A 43 15.80 -0.89 4.78
CA GLU A 43 17.12 -0.25 4.81
C GLU A 43 17.10 1.22 4.35
N LYS A 44 16.23 1.57 3.42
CA LYS A 44 16.04 2.98 3.03
C LYS A 44 15.41 3.77 4.16
N PHE A 45 14.47 3.18 4.91
CA PHE A 45 13.85 3.84 6.05
C PHE A 45 14.83 4.23 7.16
N THR A 46 15.88 3.45 7.40
CA THR A 46 16.91 3.80 8.39
C THR A 46 17.83 4.95 7.94
N LYS A 47 17.86 5.24 6.65
CA LYS A 47 18.72 6.28 6.04
C LYS A 47 18.02 7.63 5.87
N PHE A 48 16.70 7.72 6.07
CA PHE A 48 15.98 8.99 5.94
C PHE A 48 16.25 9.91 7.15
N PRO A 49 16.62 11.18 6.92
CA PRO A 49 16.85 12.12 8.00
C PRO A 49 15.55 12.35 8.79
N LEU A 50 15.69 12.43 10.12
CA LEU A 50 14.61 12.46 11.12
C LEU A 50 13.58 13.61 10.95
N ASN A 51 13.86 14.57 10.07
CA ASN A 51 13.05 15.77 9.86
C ASN A 51 12.04 15.64 8.69
N ILE A 52 11.78 14.42 8.21
CA ILE A 52 10.80 14.14 7.16
C ILE A 52 9.50 13.64 7.81
N ILE A 53 8.35 14.10 7.28
CA ILE A 53 6.97 13.80 7.72
C ILE A 53 6.69 12.28 7.86
N HIS A 54 7.49 11.44 7.19
CA HIS A 54 7.51 9.98 7.30
C HIS A 54 8.49 9.51 8.38
N LYS A 55 8.35 10.03 9.60
CA LYS A 55 9.17 9.62 10.76
C LYS A 55 9.06 8.10 10.95
N PHE A 56 10.20 7.44 11.16
CA PHE A 56 10.24 6.09 11.71
C PHE A 56 9.87 6.19 13.20
N VAL A 57 8.56 6.22 13.47
CA VAL A 57 8.03 6.21 14.83
C VAL A 57 8.12 4.78 15.41
N PRO A 58 8.23 4.59 16.73
CA PRO A 58 8.42 3.27 17.35
C PRO A 58 7.40 2.21 16.91
N ASN A 59 6.15 2.63 16.68
CA ASN A 59 5.06 1.79 16.17
C ASN A 59 5.28 1.27 14.74
N MET A 60 6.21 1.81 13.95
CA MET A 60 6.49 1.32 12.59
C MET A 60 7.24 0.00 12.58
N LYS A 61 8.09 -0.27 13.59
CA LYS A 61 8.73 -1.60 13.72
C LYS A 61 7.68 -2.68 13.95
N GLU A 62 6.73 -2.40 14.83
CA GLU A 62 5.59 -3.31 15.09
C GLU A 62 4.75 -3.51 13.83
N ILE A 63 4.44 -2.45 13.09
CA ILE A 63 3.71 -2.53 11.81
C ILE A 63 4.46 -3.38 10.77
N ILE A 64 5.79 -3.26 10.70
CA ILE A 64 6.62 -4.05 9.77
C ILE A 64 6.65 -5.53 10.20
N LEU A 65 6.86 -5.79 11.50
CA LEU A 65 6.88 -7.16 12.05
C LEU A 65 5.52 -7.84 11.93
N GLU A 66 4.44 -7.09 12.12
CA GLU A 66 3.10 -7.62 11.91
C GLU A 66 2.86 -7.87 10.42
N ALA A 67 3.24 -6.95 9.53
CA ALA A 67 3.08 -7.13 8.08
C ALA A 67 3.84 -8.34 7.51
N ASP A 68 4.83 -8.87 8.22
CA ASP A 68 5.62 -10.03 7.81
C ASP A 68 4.80 -11.33 7.73
N SER A 69 3.69 -11.42 8.47
CA SER A 69 2.76 -12.57 8.41
C SER A 69 1.69 -12.42 7.32
N HIS A 70 1.70 -11.32 6.58
CA HIS A 70 0.73 -11.02 5.52
C HIS A 70 1.38 -11.06 4.12
N PRO A 71 0.62 -11.41 3.06
CA PRO A 71 -0.78 -11.81 3.11
C PRO A 71 -0.95 -13.24 3.66
N ASN A 72 -1.99 -13.44 4.47
CA ASN A 72 -2.43 -14.73 4.99
C ASN A 72 -3.83 -15.08 4.48
N GLU A 73 -4.34 -16.24 4.88
CA GLU A 73 -5.62 -16.77 4.42
C GLU A 73 -6.81 -15.83 4.72
N THR A 74 -6.78 -15.12 5.85
CA THR A 74 -7.81 -14.13 6.19
C THR A 74 -7.80 -12.95 5.23
N ASP A 75 -6.62 -12.47 4.80
CA ASP A 75 -6.54 -11.40 3.82
C ASP A 75 -7.20 -11.82 2.49
N PHE A 76 -6.96 -13.05 2.05
CA PHE A 76 -7.58 -13.57 0.82
C PHE A 76 -9.10 -13.69 0.93
N LEU A 77 -9.61 -14.12 2.09
CA LEU A 77 -11.06 -14.19 2.33
C LEU A 77 -11.71 -12.80 2.30
N LEU A 78 -11.07 -11.79 2.90
CA LEU A 78 -11.56 -10.41 2.88
C LEU A 78 -11.59 -9.83 1.47
N VAL A 79 -10.56 -10.12 0.66
CA VAL A 79 -10.54 -9.73 -0.75
C VAL A 79 -11.68 -10.37 -1.51
N LYS A 80 -11.91 -11.68 -1.31
CA LYS A 80 -12.99 -12.40 -1.97
C LYS A 80 -14.36 -11.82 -1.61
N ASP A 81 -14.63 -11.63 -0.32
CA ASP A 81 -15.89 -11.04 0.16
C ASP A 81 -16.13 -9.64 -0.42
N PHE A 82 -15.08 -8.81 -0.47
CA PHE A 82 -15.16 -7.49 -1.09
C PHE A 82 -15.52 -7.58 -2.59
N ILE A 83 -14.89 -8.49 -3.34
CA ILE A 83 -15.18 -8.67 -4.77
C ILE A 83 -16.63 -9.14 -4.97
N ASP A 84 -17.03 -10.19 -4.25
CA ASP A 84 -18.35 -10.80 -4.38
C ASP A 84 -19.46 -9.78 -4.07
N LYS A 85 -19.27 -8.97 -3.03
CA LYS A 85 -20.24 -7.94 -2.61
C LYS A 85 -20.39 -6.77 -3.58
N ASN A 86 -19.33 -6.38 -4.29
CA ASN A 86 -19.31 -5.13 -5.05
C ASN A 86 -19.35 -5.32 -6.57
N PHE A 87 -18.96 -6.49 -7.09
CA PHE A 87 -18.78 -6.70 -8.53
C PHE A 87 -19.50 -7.93 -9.10
N ASN A 88 -19.88 -8.91 -8.28
CA ASN A 88 -20.54 -10.13 -8.72
C ASN A 88 -22.04 -10.20 -8.36
N SER A 89 -22.68 -9.05 -8.07
CA SER A 89 -24.15 -8.95 -7.87
C SER A 89 -24.93 -9.04 -9.17
#